data_AF-H2YF84-F1
#
_entry.id   AF-H2YF84-F1
#
_cell.length_a   1.000
_cell.length_b   1.000
_cell.length_c   1.000
_cell.angle_alpha   90.00
_cell.angle_beta   90.00
_cell.angle_gamma   90.00
#
_symmetry.space_group_name_H-M   'P 1'
#
loop_
_entity.id
_entity.type
_entity.pdbx_description
1 polymer ?
#
loop_
_entity_poly.entity_id
_entity_poly.type
_entity_poly.pdbx_seq_one_letter_code
_entity_poly.pdbx_strand_id
1 'polypeptide(L)'
;VRYHYYGMLPDGRMFDNSYERNGTYDSYVGSGWLIPGMDEGLMGACLNEHRLITIPPTLAYGVDGTGGLGGSPGGWDRWVGGFPGWMGQVGWGVPRVDGTDGLGGSPGGWDRWVGGFPGQLSCHLGFKQIGFEAEINNDDFKGKNIPPSASLVFDIEILDFHNPNDEPEVVVTHEAPECKRKLASSDFVRYHYNGSFMDGAVFDSSGSRGNTLGRGELVLGVERGLMGMCVGEVRKVVIPPHIGYGEQGREDPMIPGSAVLLFTFRLHRVEESLPEGYLFMWTNGAPADAGEAFKLIDEDQDHRVSLPELTSYMLDQVERGRARLRPGMPADDVIRKMFRSQDYNDDRHLSIDEFTLKMSDDVRMSHADDEL
;
A
#
# COMPACT_ATOMS: atom_id res chain seq x y z
N VAL A 1 -15.03 4.03 5.00
CA VAL A 1 -15.45 4.24 6.41
C VAL A 1 -15.50 2.91 7.10
N ARG A 2 -15.19 2.90 8.38
CA ARG A 2 -15.32 1.76 9.27
C ARG A 2 -16.20 2.13 10.44
N TYR A 3 -17.20 1.31 10.73
CA TYR A 3 -18.13 1.57 11.82
C TYR A 3 -18.74 0.30 12.42
N HIS A 4 -19.20 0.40 13.65
CA HIS A 4 -20.15 -0.55 14.22
C HIS A 4 -21.57 -0.03 14.07
N TYR A 5 -22.56 -0.93 14.02
CA TYR A 5 -23.96 -0.55 13.97
C TYR A 5 -24.91 -1.53 14.64
N TYR A 6 -26.05 -0.99 15.06
CA TYR A 6 -27.30 -1.71 15.34
C TYR A 6 -28.37 -1.27 14.34
N GLY A 7 -28.93 -2.22 13.59
CA GLY A 7 -30.03 -2.02 12.65
C GLY A 7 -31.36 -2.44 13.27
N MET A 8 -32.29 -1.50 13.37
CA MET A 8 -33.58 -1.66 14.05
C MET A 8 -34.74 -1.16 13.19
N LEU A 9 -35.93 -1.73 13.41
CA LEU A 9 -37.18 -1.11 12.99
C LEU A 9 -37.56 0.03 13.96
N PRO A 10 -38.46 0.95 13.57
CA PRO A 10 -38.85 2.09 14.42
C PRO A 10 -39.53 1.68 15.74
N ASP A 11 -39.98 0.42 15.83
CA ASP A 11 -40.54 -0.18 17.05
C ASP A 11 -39.47 -0.79 17.98
N GLY A 12 -38.19 -0.63 17.66
CA GLY A 12 -37.05 -1.11 18.44
C GLY A 12 -36.64 -2.56 18.14
N ARG A 13 -37.37 -3.30 17.29
CA ARG A 13 -36.97 -4.67 16.93
C ARG A 13 -35.70 -4.63 16.07
N MET A 14 -34.64 -5.27 16.55
CA MET A 14 -33.40 -5.43 15.81
C MET A 14 -33.57 -6.43 14.65
N PHE A 15 -32.93 -6.13 13.52
CA PHE A 15 -32.86 -7.05 12.37
C PHE A 15 -31.42 -7.43 12.00
N ASP A 16 -30.42 -6.62 12.38
CA ASP A 16 -29.01 -6.87 12.09
C ASP A 16 -28.09 -6.04 13.01
N ASN A 17 -26.88 -6.52 13.30
CA ASN A 17 -25.84 -5.74 13.98
C ASN A 17 -24.44 -6.24 13.65
N SER A 18 -23.43 -5.36 13.76
CA SER A 18 -22.04 -5.72 13.48
C SER A 18 -21.37 -6.52 14.60
N TYR A 19 -21.77 -6.31 15.87
CA TYR A 19 -21.10 -6.89 17.03
C TYR A 19 -21.23 -8.42 17.07
N GLU A 20 -22.35 -8.99 16.61
CA GLU A 20 -22.54 -10.44 16.48
C GLU A 20 -21.55 -11.11 15.54
N ARG A 21 -21.02 -10.37 14.56
CA ARG A 21 -20.02 -10.89 13.62
C ARG A 21 -18.59 -10.73 14.13
N ASN A 22 -18.41 -10.21 15.34
CA ASN A 22 -17.11 -9.91 15.95
C ASN A 22 -16.21 -9.09 15.01
N GLY A 23 -16.79 -8.12 14.30
CA GLY A 23 -16.10 -7.33 13.29
C GLY A 23 -16.84 -6.04 12.98
N THR A 24 -16.14 -5.12 12.33
CA THR A 24 -16.70 -3.85 11.86
C THR A 24 -17.38 -4.01 10.51
N TYR A 25 -18.19 -3.02 10.13
CA TYR A 25 -18.65 -2.89 8.75
C TYR A 25 -17.78 -1.85 8.05
N ASP A 26 -17.10 -2.28 6.98
CA ASP A 26 -16.17 -1.48 6.22
C ASP A 26 -16.77 -1.26 4.82
N SER A 27 -16.93 -0.01 4.40
CA SER A 27 -17.53 0.32 3.09
C SER A 27 -17.14 1.73 2.60
N TYR A 28 -17.50 2.04 1.35
CA TYR A 28 -17.26 3.32 0.70
C TYR A 28 -18.54 4.18 0.73
N VAL A 29 -18.46 5.36 1.34
CA VAL A 29 -19.60 6.29 1.44
C VAL A 29 -19.74 7.11 0.16
N GLY A 30 -20.99 7.27 -0.31
CA GLY A 30 -21.32 8.13 -1.46
C GLY A 30 -20.99 7.49 -2.81
N SER A 31 -20.86 6.16 -2.83
CA SER A 31 -20.42 5.39 -3.99
C SER A 31 -21.41 4.32 -4.42
N GLY A 32 -22.58 4.25 -3.78
CA GLY A 32 -23.65 3.30 -4.09
C GLY A 32 -23.43 1.89 -3.52
N TRP A 33 -22.40 1.69 -2.68
CA TRP A 33 -22.14 0.41 -2.01
C TRP A 33 -23.02 0.18 -0.78
N LEU A 34 -23.68 1.23 -0.29
CA LEU A 34 -24.63 1.19 0.81
C LEU A 34 -26.05 1.42 0.28
N ILE A 35 -27.07 1.12 1.10
CA ILE A 35 -28.42 1.62 0.81
C ILE A 35 -28.39 3.17 0.73
N PRO A 36 -29.18 3.80 -0.17
CA PRO A 36 -29.05 5.22 -0.45
C PRO A 36 -29.09 6.13 0.78
N GLY A 37 -29.97 5.83 1.75
CA GLY A 37 -30.10 6.65 2.96
C GLY A 37 -28.93 6.51 3.92
N MET A 38 -28.19 5.41 3.86
CA MET A 38 -26.97 5.23 4.63
C MET A 38 -25.80 5.97 3.96
N ASP A 39 -25.72 5.92 2.63
CA ASP A 39 -24.77 6.70 1.84
C ASP A 39 -24.93 8.20 2.12
N GLU A 40 -26.16 8.72 2.10
CA GLU A 40 -26.45 10.10 2.47
C GLU A 40 -26.22 10.38 3.96
N GLY A 41 -26.70 9.50 4.84
CA GLY A 41 -26.69 9.70 6.28
C GLY A 41 -25.31 9.63 6.93
N LEU A 42 -24.34 8.96 6.30
CA LEU A 42 -22.94 8.91 6.75
C LEU A 42 -22.10 10.09 6.28
N MET A 43 -22.58 10.89 5.31
CA MET A 43 -21.85 12.06 4.84
C MET A 43 -21.64 13.06 5.99
N GLY A 44 -20.43 13.59 6.10
CA GLY A 44 -20.05 14.52 7.16
C GLY A 44 -20.03 13.91 8.56
N ALA A 45 -19.93 12.59 8.70
CA ALA A 45 -19.63 11.94 9.96
C ALA A 45 -18.23 12.29 10.46
N CYS A 46 -18.11 12.45 11.78
CA CYS A 46 -16.86 12.67 12.49
C CYS A 46 -16.32 11.39 13.11
N LEU A 47 -15.01 11.38 13.35
CA LEU A 47 -14.32 10.23 13.94
C LEU A 47 -14.80 10.07 15.40
N ASN A 48 -15.08 8.84 15.81
CA ASN A 48 -15.64 8.51 17.13
C ASN A 48 -17.03 9.12 17.39
N GLU A 49 -17.75 9.54 16.35
CA GLU A 49 -19.13 10.00 16.48
C GLU A 49 -20.08 8.80 16.59
N HIS A 50 -21.02 8.88 17.52
CA HIS A 50 -22.24 8.07 17.49
C HIS A 50 -23.34 8.80 16.73
N ARG A 51 -23.95 8.13 15.75
CA ARG A 51 -24.97 8.71 14.87
C ARG A 51 -26.17 7.78 14.78
N LEU A 52 -27.34 8.34 15.07
CA LEU A 52 -28.63 7.69 14.82
C LEU A 52 -29.19 8.16 13.47
N ILE A 53 -29.36 7.24 12.52
CA ILE A 53 -29.88 7.52 11.18
C ILE A 53 -31.23 6.84 11.01
N THR A 54 -32.28 7.62 10.74
CA THR A 54 -33.59 7.09 10.34
C THR A 54 -33.74 7.18 8.83
N ILE A 55 -33.91 6.03 8.20
CA ILE A 55 -33.96 5.90 6.74
C ILE A 55 -35.39 5.55 6.30
N PRO A 56 -36.06 6.39 5.50
CA PRO A 56 -37.37 6.06 4.97
C PRO A 56 -37.27 4.93 3.94
N PRO A 57 -38.37 4.23 3.63
CA PRO A 57 -38.33 3.03 2.81
C PRO A 57 -37.77 3.28 1.40
N THR A 58 -38.04 4.46 0.85
CA THR A 58 -37.56 4.90 -0.48
C THR A 58 -36.04 5.01 -0.58
N LEU A 59 -35.34 5.11 0.55
CA LEU A 59 -33.89 5.16 0.65
C LEU A 59 -33.29 3.89 1.30
N ALA A 60 -34.13 2.88 1.56
CA ALA A 60 -33.77 1.57 2.11
C ALA A 60 -34.15 0.45 1.13
N TYR A 61 -35.01 -0.49 1.55
CA TYR A 61 -35.42 -1.67 0.76
C TYR A 61 -36.75 -1.47 0.01
N GLY A 62 -37.24 -0.24 -0.07
CA GLY A 62 -38.39 0.12 -0.89
C GLY A 62 -39.69 -0.58 -0.50
N VAL A 63 -40.58 -0.70 -1.49
CA VAL A 63 -41.89 -1.34 -1.33
C VAL A 63 -41.80 -2.85 -1.17
N ASP A 64 -40.68 -3.46 -1.53
CA ASP A 64 -40.53 -4.92 -1.56
C ASP A 64 -39.97 -5.46 -0.23
N GLY A 65 -39.14 -4.68 0.48
CA GLY A 65 -38.44 -5.17 1.67
C GLY A 65 -37.42 -6.27 1.32
N THR A 66 -37.03 -7.09 2.30
CA THR A 66 -36.15 -8.27 2.08
C THR A 66 -36.91 -9.60 2.20
N GLY A 67 -38.22 -9.55 2.45
CA GLY A 67 -39.05 -10.72 2.71
C GLY A 67 -39.73 -11.29 1.46
N GLY A 68 -39.06 -12.22 0.76
CA GLY A 68 -39.68 -13.08 -0.25
C GLY A 68 -38.73 -13.77 -1.23
N LEU A 69 -38.51 -15.08 -1.01
CA LEU A 69 -37.94 -16.10 -1.91
C LEU A 69 -36.41 -16.34 -1.86
N GLY A 70 -36.08 -17.58 -1.50
CA GLY A 70 -34.97 -18.26 -2.16
C GLY A 70 -35.28 -18.30 -3.66
N GLY A 71 -34.60 -17.44 -4.42
CA GLY A 71 -34.77 -17.29 -5.86
C GLY A 71 -34.13 -15.98 -6.31
N SER A 72 -33.06 -16.08 -7.09
CA SER A 72 -32.45 -14.98 -7.84
C SER A 72 -33.48 -14.15 -8.64
N PRO A 73 -33.14 -12.90 -8.98
CA PRO A 73 -34.01 -11.75 -8.88
C PRO A 73 -34.71 -11.38 -10.20
N GLY A 74 -35.88 -10.76 -10.10
CA GLY A 74 -36.50 -10.00 -11.18
C GLY A 74 -36.81 -8.59 -10.68
N GLY A 75 -35.99 -7.61 -11.05
CA GLY A 75 -36.22 -6.21 -10.68
C GLY A 75 -34.99 -5.32 -10.52
N TRP A 76 -33.91 -5.53 -11.29
CA TRP A 76 -32.74 -4.63 -11.33
C TRP A 76 -32.68 -3.76 -12.59
N ASP A 77 -33.75 -3.71 -13.38
CA ASP A 77 -33.76 -3.01 -14.67
C ASP A 77 -34.29 -1.57 -14.58
N ARG A 78 -33.57 -0.70 -13.85
CA ARG A 78 -33.44 0.73 -14.19
C ARG A 78 -32.50 1.44 -13.21
N TRP A 79 -31.29 1.75 -13.69
CA TRP A 79 -30.22 2.55 -13.03
C TRP A 79 -29.63 1.81 -11.82
N VAL A 80 -28.39 1.30 -11.79
CA VAL A 80 -27.09 1.74 -12.30
C VAL A 80 -26.22 0.47 -12.46
N GLY A 81 -25.24 0.50 -13.36
CA GLY A 81 -24.52 -0.68 -13.83
C GLY A 81 -23.72 -1.46 -12.77
N GLY A 82 -23.81 -2.78 -12.87
CA GLY A 82 -22.68 -3.71 -12.68
C GLY A 82 -22.18 -3.98 -11.26
N PHE A 83 -22.71 -5.01 -10.62
CA PHE A 83 -22.00 -5.77 -9.58
C PHE A 83 -21.03 -6.79 -10.20
N PRO A 84 -19.92 -7.11 -9.52
CA PRO A 84 -19.50 -8.49 -9.40
C PRO A 84 -19.37 -8.90 -7.93
N GLY A 85 -20.27 -9.76 -7.48
CA GLY A 85 -20.07 -10.58 -6.29
C GLY A 85 -19.15 -11.77 -6.61
N TRP A 86 -18.13 -11.95 -5.79
CA TRP A 86 -17.52 -13.22 -5.38
C TRP A 86 -17.59 -14.40 -6.39
N MET A 87 -16.55 -14.54 -7.22
CA MET A 87 -16.06 -15.84 -7.71
C MET A 87 -14.53 -15.84 -7.71
N GLY A 88 -13.94 -16.95 -7.28
CA GLY A 88 -12.50 -17.17 -7.30
C GLY A 88 -11.90 -17.15 -8.72
N GLN A 89 -10.59 -16.91 -8.76
CA GLN A 89 -9.63 -17.22 -9.83
C GLN A 89 -10.20 -17.66 -11.19
N VAL A 90 -10.02 -16.83 -12.23
CA VAL A 90 -9.23 -17.14 -13.44
C VAL A 90 -9.21 -15.94 -14.42
N GLY A 91 -8.04 -15.67 -15.00
CA GLY A 91 -7.91 -15.35 -16.44
C GLY A 91 -8.20 -13.92 -16.94
N TRP A 92 -7.12 -13.23 -17.29
CA TRP A 92 -6.97 -12.03 -18.13
C TRP A 92 -8.01 -11.77 -19.23
N GLY A 93 -8.31 -10.48 -19.45
CA GLY A 93 -8.86 -9.97 -20.72
C GLY A 93 -9.34 -8.52 -20.63
N VAL A 94 -8.48 -7.57 -20.99
CA VAL A 94 -8.82 -6.14 -21.15
C VAL A 94 -9.66 -5.95 -22.42
N PRO A 95 -10.82 -5.27 -22.40
CA PRO A 95 -11.46 -4.79 -23.61
C PRO A 95 -11.10 -3.32 -23.89
N ARG A 96 -10.61 -3.15 -25.11
CA ARG A 96 -10.32 -1.95 -25.89
C ARG A 96 -11.56 -1.04 -25.98
N VAL A 97 -11.37 0.27 -25.80
CA VAL A 97 -12.41 1.30 -25.97
C VAL A 97 -12.23 1.95 -27.33
N ASP A 98 -13.20 1.76 -28.24
CA ASP A 98 -13.31 2.52 -29.49
C ASP A 98 -14.57 3.40 -29.45
N GLY A 99 -14.34 4.72 -29.48
CA GLY A 99 -14.93 5.65 -30.45
C GLY A 99 -16.41 6.07 -30.38
N THR A 100 -16.59 7.37 -30.07
CA THR A 100 -17.45 8.37 -30.79
C THR A 100 -18.97 8.14 -30.78
N ASP A 101 -19.86 9.01 -30.27
CA ASP A 101 -20.17 10.42 -30.59
C ASP A 101 -20.93 11.02 -29.37
N GLY A 102 -20.88 12.29 -28.94
CA GLY A 102 -20.91 13.54 -29.68
C GLY A 102 -22.22 14.30 -29.32
N LEU A 103 -22.08 15.53 -28.78
CA LEU A 103 -23.11 16.56 -28.48
C LEU A 103 -23.81 16.41 -27.10
N GLY A 104 -23.78 17.36 -26.16
CA GLY A 104 -23.30 18.74 -26.10
C GLY A 104 -24.13 19.49 -25.05
N GLY A 105 -23.49 20.03 -24.01
CA GLY A 105 -24.18 20.83 -22.99
C GLY A 105 -23.32 21.13 -21.75
N SER A 106 -22.45 22.13 -21.85
CA SER A 106 -21.87 22.82 -20.68
C SER A 106 -22.86 23.89 -20.21
N PRO A 107 -22.93 24.20 -18.90
CA PRO A 107 -22.06 25.26 -18.41
C PRO A 107 -21.52 25.05 -16.99
N GLY A 108 -20.25 25.45 -16.78
CA GLY A 108 -19.69 25.92 -15.51
C GLY A 108 -19.44 24.84 -14.47
N GLY A 109 -18.21 24.40 -14.21
CA GLY A 109 -17.08 25.26 -13.85
C GLY A 109 -16.84 25.17 -12.35
N TRP A 110 -16.22 24.08 -11.89
CA TRP A 110 -15.55 23.96 -10.59
C TRP A 110 -14.33 23.05 -10.68
N ASP A 111 -13.42 23.36 -11.61
CA ASP A 111 -12.03 22.92 -11.55
C ASP A 111 -11.21 24.01 -10.83
N ARG A 112 -11.14 23.94 -9.49
CA ARG A 112 -10.02 24.49 -8.70
C ARG A 112 -10.13 24.14 -7.22
N TRP A 113 -9.67 22.96 -6.83
CA TRP A 113 -9.06 22.76 -5.50
C TRP A 113 -7.88 21.81 -5.66
N VAL A 114 -6.75 22.39 -6.06
CA VAL A 114 -5.41 21.82 -5.88
C VAL A 114 -4.82 22.52 -4.66
N GLY A 115 -4.36 21.74 -3.70
CA GLY A 115 -3.33 22.16 -2.74
C GLY A 115 -3.84 22.81 -1.46
N GLY A 116 -3.58 22.11 -0.35
CA GLY A 116 -3.57 22.65 1.00
C GLY A 116 -4.87 22.39 1.75
N PHE A 117 -4.75 21.75 2.91
CA PHE A 117 -5.70 21.91 4.00
C PHE A 117 -5.46 23.29 4.65
N PRO A 118 -6.33 24.30 4.47
CA PRO A 118 -6.54 25.30 5.50
C PRO A 118 -7.91 25.04 6.09
N GLY A 119 -7.94 24.24 7.14
CA GLY A 119 -9.16 23.97 7.87
C GLY A 119 -9.06 22.65 8.59
N GLN A 120 -8.68 22.72 9.86
CA GLN A 120 -9.36 21.88 10.83
C GLN A 120 -10.86 22.01 10.53
N LEU A 121 -11.46 21.00 9.89
CA LEU A 121 -12.85 20.69 10.11
C LEU A 121 -12.92 20.36 11.60
N SER A 122 -13.08 21.42 12.39
CA SER A 122 -13.36 21.31 13.80
C SER A 122 -14.72 20.62 13.86
N CYS A 123 -14.69 19.30 14.03
CA CYS A 123 -15.80 18.55 14.58
C CYS A 123 -16.12 19.21 15.92
N HIS A 124 -16.96 20.24 15.89
CA HIS A 124 -17.54 20.76 17.11
C HIS A 124 -18.34 19.61 17.67
N LEU A 125 -17.98 19.18 18.89
CA LEU A 125 -18.72 18.26 19.73
C LEU A 125 -20.08 18.87 20.07
N GLY A 126 -20.93 19.03 19.06
CA GLY A 126 -22.32 19.42 19.18
C GLY A 126 -23.13 18.16 19.46
N PHE A 127 -23.00 17.62 20.67
CA PHE A 127 -23.87 16.55 21.13
C PHE A 127 -25.30 17.07 21.15
N LYS A 128 -26.09 16.71 20.14
CA LYS A 128 -27.53 16.65 20.28
C LYS A 128 -27.89 15.19 20.51
N GLN A 129 -27.70 14.76 21.75
CA GLN A 129 -28.28 13.50 22.24
C GLN A 129 -29.79 13.65 22.15
N ILE A 130 -30.38 13.15 21.06
CA ILE A 130 -31.81 12.86 21.02
C ILE A 130 -31.92 11.51 21.71
N GLY A 131 -31.98 11.54 23.05
CA GLY A 131 -32.19 10.34 23.85
C GLY A 131 -33.57 9.78 23.55
N PHE A 132 -33.63 8.77 22.69
CA PHE A 132 -34.61 7.71 22.83
C PHE A 132 -33.91 6.61 23.63
N GLU A 133 -34.18 6.51 24.92
CA GLU A 133 -33.95 5.27 25.67
C GLU A 133 -34.95 4.23 25.14
N ALA A 134 -34.64 3.64 23.98
CA ALA A 134 -35.23 2.38 23.61
C ALA A 134 -34.56 1.32 24.49
N GLU A 135 -35.29 0.78 25.46
CA GLU A 135 -34.87 -0.44 26.15
C GLU A 135 -34.61 -1.51 25.08
N ILE A 136 -33.33 -1.84 24.86
CA ILE A 136 -32.91 -2.84 23.87
C ILE A 136 -33.35 -4.21 24.40
N ASN A 137 -34.58 -4.61 24.05
CA ASN A 137 -35.10 -5.94 24.34
C ASN A 137 -34.41 -6.94 23.42
N ASN A 138 -33.49 -7.72 24.00
CA ASN A 138 -32.64 -8.70 23.31
C ASN A 138 -33.37 -10.01 22.94
N ASP A 139 -34.68 -10.12 23.21
CA ASP A 139 -35.39 -11.40 23.28
C ASP A 139 -36.11 -11.86 21.99
N ASP A 140 -35.94 -11.20 20.83
CA ASP A 140 -36.60 -11.65 19.58
C ASP A 140 -35.70 -11.56 18.33
N PHE A 141 -34.55 -12.22 18.38
CA PHE A 141 -33.53 -12.24 17.32
C PHE A 141 -33.86 -13.21 16.17
N LYS A 142 -35.04 -13.11 15.55
CA LYS A 142 -35.45 -13.98 14.42
C LYS A 142 -35.90 -13.28 13.14
N GLY A 143 -35.57 -12.00 12.96
CA GLY A 143 -36.00 -11.24 11.79
C GLY A 143 -34.86 -10.78 10.88
N LYS A 144 -34.33 -11.64 9.99
CA LYS A 144 -33.55 -11.17 8.81
C LYS A 144 -34.43 -10.49 7.74
N ASN A 145 -35.74 -10.42 7.99
CA ASN A 145 -36.73 -9.96 7.04
C ASN A 145 -37.17 -8.54 7.38
N ILE A 146 -36.81 -7.62 6.49
CA ILE A 146 -37.25 -6.24 6.50
C ILE A 146 -38.58 -6.19 5.75
N PRO A 147 -39.68 -5.74 6.37
CA PRO A 147 -40.97 -5.69 5.72
C PRO A 147 -41.00 -4.73 4.50
N PRO A 148 -41.89 -5.00 3.53
CA PRO A 148 -42.34 -4.02 2.55
C PRO A 148 -42.56 -2.64 3.16
N SER A 149 -42.00 -1.60 2.54
CA SER A 149 -42.17 -0.20 2.95
C SER A 149 -41.76 0.10 4.40
N ALA A 150 -40.83 -0.66 4.97
CA ALA A 150 -40.31 -0.41 6.31
C ALA A 150 -39.32 0.77 6.33
N SER A 151 -39.48 1.66 7.31
CA SER A 151 -38.40 2.60 7.68
C SER A 151 -37.40 1.87 8.56
N LEU A 152 -36.13 2.26 8.48
CA LEU A 152 -35.06 1.66 9.27
C LEU A 152 -34.45 2.71 10.21
N VAL A 153 -33.94 2.24 11.33
CA VAL A 153 -33.18 3.03 12.28
C VAL A 153 -31.82 2.36 12.47
N PHE A 154 -30.75 3.09 12.23
CA PHE A 154 -29.38 2.63 12.47
C PHE A 154 -28.75 3.48 13.56
N ASP A 155 -28.30 2.83 14.64
CA ASP A 155 -27.39 3.43 15.61
C ASP A 155 -25.96 3.02 15.23
N ILE A 156 -25.09 3.99 14.95
CA ILE A 156 -23.79 3.79 14.31
C ILE A 156 -22.70 4.42 15.16
N GLU A 157 -21.64 3.66 15.43
CA GLU A 157 -20.40 4.14 16.04
C GLU A 157 -19.32 4.20 14.96
N ILE A 158 -18.89 5.41 14.61
CA ILE A 158 -17.88 5.60 13.58
C ILE A 158 -16.49 5.45 14.17
N LEU A 159 -15.73 4.47 13.68
CA LEU A 159 -14.42 4.15 14.20
C LEU A 159 -13.29 4.76 13.39
N ASP A 160 -13.43 4.80 12.05
CA ASP A 160 -12.38 5.34 11.17
C ASP A 160 -12.87 5.75 9.76
N PHE A 161 -12.11 6.64 9.11
CA PHE A 161 -12.26 6.95 7.69
C PHE A 161 -10.90 6.99 7.00
N HIS A 162 -10.85 6.42 5.81
CA HIS A 162 -9.69 6.49 4.94
C HIS A 162 -10.14 6.91 3.56
N ASN A 163 -9.42 7.86 2.96
CA ASN A 163 -9.52 8.11 1.54
C ASN A 163 -8.44 7.25 0.85
N PRO A 164 -8.81 6.38 -0.11
CA PRO A 164 -7.84 5.54 -0.83
C PRO A 164 -6.73 6.31 -1.56
N ASN A 165 -6.91 7.62 -1.75
CA ASN A 165 -5.92 8.51 -2.35
C ASN A 165 -4.99 9.17 -1.31
N ASP A 166 -5.16 8.90 -0.02
CA ASP A 166 -4.31 9.48 1.02
C ASP A 166 -2.89 8.91 0.92
N GLU A 167 -1.92 9.80 1.02
CA GLU A 167 -0.51 9.51 1.15
C GLU A 167 -0.11 9.43 2.63
N PRO A 168 1.03 8.84 2.99
CA PRO A 168 1.44 8.81 4.39
C PRO A 168 1.76 10.23 4.88
N GLU A 169 1.26 10.56 6.07
CA GLU A 169 1.60 11.83 6.72
C GLU A 169 3.00 11.72 7.33
N VAL A 170 3.90 12.63 6.95
CA VAL A 170 5.29 12.63 7.43
C VAL A 170 5.55 13.88 8.26
N VAL A 171 5.95 13.67 9.51
CA VAL A 171 6.32 14.74 10.45
C VAL A 171 7.77 14.55 10.88
N VAL A 172 8.66 15.46 10.47
CA VAL A 172 10.05 15.45 10.92
C VAL A 172 10.10 15.93 12.37
N THR A 173 10.49 15.03 13.27
CA THR A 173 10.61 15.32 14.72
C THR A 173 12.01 15.73 15.14
N HIS A 174 13.02 15.34 14.36
CA HIS A 174 14.40 15.72 14.56
C HIS A 174 15.07 15.86 13.19
N GLU A 175 15.51 17.06 12.85
CA GLU A 175 16.23 17.32 11.62
C GLU A 175 17.67 16.78 11.71
N ALA A 176 18.19 16.31 10.57
CA ALA A 176 19.60 15.95 10.49
C ALA A 176 20.46 17.22 10.53
N PRO A 177 21.58 17.23 11.29
CA PRO A 177 22.47 18.39 11.37
C PRO A 177 23.14 18.73 10.03
N GLU A 178 23.35 17.72 9.17
CA GLU A 178 23.88 17.89 7.82
C GLU A 178 23.19 16.89 6.89
N CYS A 179 22.65 17.38 5.76
CA CYS A 179 22.02 16.54 4.75
C CYS A 179 22.75 16.66 3.42
N LYS A 180 23.83 15.89 3.27
CA LYS A 180 24.60 15.83 2.01
C LYS A 180 23.79 15.25 0.86
N ARG A 181 22.90 14.31 1.18
CA ARG A 181 22.07 13.57 0.25
C ARG A 181 20.78 13.14 0.93
N LYS A 182 19.70 13.19 0.16
CA LYS A 182 18.41 12.63 0.54
C LYS A 182 18.26 11.21 0.02
N LEU A 183 17.52 10.41 0.77
CA LEU A 183 17.14 9.05 0.44
C LEU A 183 16.26 9.02 -0.81
N ALA A 184 16.59 8.15 -1.76
CA ALA A 184 15.92 7.96 -3.04
C ALA A 184 15.49 6.49 -3.24
N SER A 185 14.74 6.23 -4.31
CA SER A 185 14.35 4.87 -4.68
C SER A 185 15.56 3.98 -4.94
N SER A 186 15.40 2.67 -4.74
CA SER A 186 16.43 1.64 -4.87
C SER A 186 17.58 1.70 -3.86
N ASP A 187 17.71 2.76 -3.08
CA ASP A 187 18.75 2.88 -2.07
C ASP A 187 18.64 1.79 -0.99
N PHE A 188 19.79 1.32 -0.54
CA PHE A 188 19.83 0.47 0.64
C PHE A 188 19.98 1.34 1.88
N VAL A 189 19.14 1.07 2.88
CA VAL A 189 19.06 1.87 4.09
C VAL A 189 19.20 1.02 5.32
N ARG A 190 19.82 1.60 6.36
CA ARG A 190 19.76 1.07 7.72
C ARG A 190 19.08 2.07 8.63
N TYR A 191 18.04 1.61 9.32
CA TYR A 191 17.23 2.44 10.20
C TYR A 191 16.79 1.67 11.44
N HIS A 192 16.44 2.43 12.48
CA HIS A 192 15.63 1.96 13.59
C HIS A 192 14.21 2.44 13.40
N TYR A 193 13.26 1.66 13.89
CA TYR A 193 11.87 2.08 13.96
C TYR A 193 11.19 1.55 15.21
N ASN A 194 10.16 2.27 15.61
CA ASN A 194 9.14 1.82 16.54
C ASN A 194 7.78 2.01 15.87
N GLY A 195 6.98 0.95 15.80
CA GLY A 195 5.64 0.90 15.21
C GLY A 195 4.58 0.70 16.28
N SER A 196 3.59 1.59 16.31
CA SER A 196 2.47 1.58 17.23
C SER A 196 1.15 1.91 16.53
N PHE A 197 0.02 1.63 17.19
CA PHE A 197 -1.29 2.12 16.77
C PHE A 197 -1.55 3.53 17.30
N MET A 198 -2.67 4.12 16.92
CA MET A 198 -3.08 5.48 17.34
C MET A 198 -3.35 5.59 18.85
N ASP A 199 -3.67 4.48 19.52
CA ASP A 199 -3.82 4.39 20.98
C ASP A 199 -2.47 4.29 21.74
N GLY A 200 -1.35 4.21 21.00
CA GLY A 200 0.00 4.08 21.53
C GLY A 200 0.44 2.65 21.81
N ALA A 201 -0.39 1.63 21.58
CA ALA A 201 0.01 0.24 21.71
C ALA A 201 1.05 -0.12 20.64
N VAL A 202 2.22 -0.59 21.09
CA VAL A 202 3.35 -0.96 20.22
C VAL A 202 3.14 -2.37 19.68
N PHE A 203 3.26 -2.53 18.37
CA PHE A 203 3.13 -3.84 17.71
C PHE A 203 4.46 -4.36 17.16
N ASP A 204 5.42 -3.49 16.85
CA ASP A 204 6.74 -3.90 16.34
C ASP A 204 7.80 -2.83 16.63
N SER A 205 9.04 -3.25 16.85
CA SER A 205 10.18 -2.33 16.94
C SER A 205 11.44 -3.02 16.43
N SER A 206 12.32 -2.27 15.80
CA SER A 206 13.59 -2.81 15.33
C SER A 206 14.77 -2.39 16.18
N GLY A 207 15.59 -3.37 16.53
CA GLY A 207 16.91 -3.15 17.10
C GLY A 207 17.90 -2.59 16.08
N SER A 208 17.88 -3.05 14.82
CA SER A 208 18.56 -2.50 13.63
C SER A 208 18.08 -3.31 12.41
N ARG A 209 17.46 -2.67 11.41
CA ARG A 209 17.10 -3.35 10.16
C ARG A 209 17.74 -2.66 8.96
N GLY A 210 18.15 -3.47 7.98
CA GLY A 210 18.65 -3.01 6.70
C GLY A 210 17.73 -3.51 5.59
N ASN A 211 17.20 -2.61 4.76
CA ASN A 211 16.29 -2.94 3.66
C ASN A 211 16.58 -2.08 2.44
N THR A 212 16.13 -2.52 1.27
CA THR A 212 16.25 -1.74 0.02
C THR A 212 14.90 -1.07 -0.28
N LEU A 213 14.89 0.24 -0.53
CA LEU A 213 13.66 0.95 -0.87
C LEU A 213 13.20 0.67 -2.31
N GLY A 214 11.89 0.74 -2.56
CA GLY A 214 11.31 0.67 -3.90
C GLY A 214 11.27 -0.72 -4.52
N ARG A 215 11.45 -1.78 -3.70
CA ARG A 215 11.42 -3.17 -4.16
C ARG A 215 10.14 -3.92 -3.76
N GLY A 216 9.24 -3.26 -3.04
CA GLY A 216 8.07 -3.92 -2.46
C GLY A 216 8.45 -4.90 -1.34
N GLU A 217 9.65 -4.76 -0.77
CA GLU A 217 10.11 -5.53 0.39
C GLU A 217 9.56 -4.97 1.71
N LEU A 218 9.06 -3.73 1.67
CA LEU A 218 8.47 -3.04 2.79
C LEU A 218 7.00 -2.70 2.53
N VAL A 219 6.27 -2.46 3.61
CA VAL A 219 4.92 -1.87 3.55
C VAL A 219 5.00 -0.59 2.74
N LEU A 220 4.12 -0.44 1.74
CA LEU A 220 4.19 0.64 0.76
C LEU A 220 4.24 2.04 1.40
N GLY A 221 3.42 2.29 2.43
CA GLY A 221 3.43 3.53 3.17
C GLY A 221 4.73 3.79 3.95
N VAL A 222 5.46 2.73 4.35
CA VAL A 222 6.79 2.87 4.94
C VAL A 222 7.79 3.30 3.87
N GLU A 223 7.78 2.68 2.69
CA GLU A 223 8.67 3.10 1.59
C GLU A 223 8.46 4.56 1.23
N ARG A 224 7.20 4.96 1.04
CA ARG A 224 6.82 6.35 0.74
C ARG A 224 7.20 7.30 1.87
N GLY A 225 6.94 6.92 3.13
CA GLY A 225 7.26 7.73 4.30
C GLY A 225 8.76 7.88 4.58
N LEU A 226 9.61 6.99 4.05
CA LEU A 226 11.07 7.09 4.16
C LEU A 226 11.70 7.92 3.03
N MET A 227 11.00 8.17 1.93
CA MET A 227 11.54 8.98 0.83
C MET A 227 12.01 10.35 1.32
N GLY A 228 13.12 10.83 0.75
CA GLY A 228 13.65 12.16 1.05
C GLY A 228 14.33 12.30 2.42
N MET A 229 14.44 11.24 3.23
CA MET A 229 15.07 11.27 4.55
C MET A 229 16.57 11.53 4.50
N CYS A 230 17.06 12.28 5.47
CA CYS A 230 18.48 12.53 5.68
C CYS A 230 19.06 11.61 6.76
N VAL A 231 20.33 11.20 6.61
CA VAL A 231 21.00 10.40 7.65
C VAL A 231 21.06 11.19 8.96
N GLY A 232 20.64 10.56 10.07
CA GLY A 232 20.55 11.18 11.38
C GLY A 232 19.16 11.78 11.71
N GLU A 233 18.30 11.97 10.71
CA GLU A 233 16.93 12.46 10.89
C GLU A 233 16.08 11.47 11.72
N VAL A 234 15.11 11.99 12.47
CA VAL A 234 14.03 11.22 13.08
C VAL A 234 12.68 11.78 12.63
N ARG A 235 11.83 10.93 12.07
CA ARG A 235 10.49 11.32 11.61
C ARG A 235 9.43 10.38 12.13
N LYS A 236 8.22 10.90 12.30
CA LYS A 236 7.00 10.14 12.47
C LYS A 236 6.29 10.01 11.13
N VAL A 237 5.76 8.83 10.86
CA VAL A 237 5.02 8.51 9.64
C VAL A 237 3.70 7.86 10.05
N VAL A 238 2.59 8.50 9.67
CA VAL A 238 1.24 7.93 9.83
C VAL A 238 0.86 7.28 8.51
N ILE A 239 0.58 5.99 8.54
CA ILE A 239 0.31 5.17 7.37
C ILE A 239 -1.17 4.76 7.39
N PRO A 240 -1.97 5.25 6.44
CA PRO A 240 -3.35 4.79 6.30
C PRO A 240 -3.39 3.34 5.77
N PRO A 241 -4.49 2.60 6.02
CA PRO A 241 -4.44 1.16 5.91
C PRO A 241 -4.32 0.63 4.48
N HIS A 242 -4.82 1.35 3.46
CA HIS A 242 -4.74 0.93 2.05
C HIS A 242 -3.30 0.87 1.51
N ILE A 243 -2.38 1.61 2.12
CA ILE A 243 -0.92 1.52 1.88
C ILE A 243 -0.17 0.90 3.09
N GLY A 244 -0.93 0.35 4.04
CA GLY A 244 -0.48 -0.40 5.21
C GLY A 244 -0.69 -1.90 5.03
N TYR A 245 -1.50 -2.51 5.90
CA TYR A 245 -1.88 -3.94 5.84
C TYR A 245 -3.29 -4.18 5.30
N GLY A 246 -3.96 -3.14 4.80
CA GLY A 246 -5.29 -3.23 4.20
C GLY A 246 -6.37 -3.73 5.15
N GLU A 247 -7.52 -4.10 4.60
CA GLU A 247 -8.67 -4.62 5.35
C GLU A 247 -8.41 -5.97 6.02
N GLN A 248 -7.44 -6.73 5.53
CA GLN A 248 -7.11 -8.05 6.05
C GLN A 248 -6.20 -7.99 7.28
N GLY A 249 -5.39 -6.93 7.40
CA GLY A 249 -4.43 -6.83 8.48
C GLY A 249 -3.32 -7.88 8.36
N ARG A 250 -2.78 -8.32 9.50
CA ARG A 250 -1.72 -9.33 9.60
C ARG A 250 -1.80 -10.06 10.93
N GLU A 251 -1.55 -11.37 10.94
CA GLU A 251 -1.67 -12.17 12.17
C GLU A 251 -0.40 -12.16 13.05
N ASP A 252 0.79 -12.04 12.43
CA ASP A 252 2.08 -12.04 13.16
C ASP A 252 3.08 -11.01 12.59
N PRO A 253 3.32 -9.87 13.28
CA PRO A 253 2.67 -9.46 14.53
C PRO A 253 1.18 -9.17 14.29
N MET A 254 0.36 -9.29 15.35
CA MET A 254 -1.08 -9.05 15.30
C MET A 254 -1.36 -7.58 14.96
N ILE A 255 -1.84 -7.35 13.76
CA ILE A 255 -2.25 -6.05 13.22
C ILE A 255 -3.68 -6.21 12.73
N PRO A 256 -4.66 -5.55 13.35
CA PRO A 256 -6.03 -5.59 12.90
C PRO A 256 -6.16 -5.14 11.44
N GLY A 257 -7.16 -5.69 10.75
CA GLY A 257 -7.59 -5.16 9.46
C GLY A 257 -7.89 -3.67 9.56
N SER A 258 -7.70 -2.93 8.47
CA SER A 258 -7.80 -1.46 8.32
C SER A 258 -7.21 -0.64 9.48
N ALA A 259 -6.15 -1.12 10.15
CA ALA A 259 -5.48 -0.36 11.19
C ALA A 259 -4.61 0.76 10.59
N VAL A 260 -4.70 1.96 11.18
CA VAL A 260 -3.73 3.04 10.94
C VAL A 260 -2.46 2.76 11.73
N LEU A 261 -1.32 2.85 11.04
CA LEU A 261 -0.01 2.56 11.65
C LEU A 261 0.76 3.85 11.90
N LEU A 262 1.30 4.00 13.08
CA LEU A 262 2.22 5.08 13.43
C LEU A 262 3.63 4.51 13.55
N PHE A 263 4.55 4.99 12.72
CA PHE A 263 5.96 4.63 12.83
C PHE A 263 6.81 5.84 13.23
N THR A 264 7.77 5.64 14.11
CA THR A 264 8.87 6.58 14.34
C THR A 264 10.15 5.97 13.79
N PHE A 265 10.74 6.60 12.77
CA PHE A 265 11.97 6.14 12.11
C PHE A 265 13.16 7.00 12.51
N ARG A 266 14.31 6.36 12.70
CA ARG A 266 15.62 7.01 12.77
C ARG A 266 16.54 6.44 11.70
N LEU A 267 17.04 7.29 10.80
CA LEU A 267 17.91 6.85 9.72
C LEU A 267 19.37 6.88 10.16
N HIS A 268 20.08 5.77 9.98
CA HIS A 268 21.49 5.64 10.39
C HIS A 268 22.45 5.66 9.22
N ARG A 269 22.09 5.00 8.12
CA ARG A 269 22.96 4.89 6.95
C ARG A 269 22.13 4.78 5.70
N VAL A 270 22.63 5.40 4.64
CA VAL A 270 22.17 5.20 3.28
C VAL A 270 23.37 4.77 2.44
N GLU A 271 23.20 3.69 1.71
CA GLU A 271 24.12 3.22 0.68
C GLU A 271 23.40 3.37 -0.65
N GLU A 272 23.97 4.20 -1.52
CA GLU A 272 23.37 4.47 -2.83
C GLU A 272 23.30 3.18 -3.66
N SER A 273 22.16 2.99 -4.33
CA SER A 273 21.98 1.84 -5.19
C SER A 273 22.85 1.89 -6.44
N LEU A 274 22.93 0.77 -7.12
CA LEU A 274 23.35 0.73 -8.51
C LEU A 274 22.13 1.01 -9.41
N PRO A 275 22.32 1.38 -10.68
CA PRO A 275 21.22 1.43 -11.65
C PRO A 275 20.42 0.12 -11.65
N GLU A 276 19.16 0.21 -12.05
CA GLU A 276 18.26 -0.93 -11.99
C GLU A 276 18.81 -2.14 -12.78
N GLY A 277 18.77 -3.32 -12.17
CA GLY A 277 19.30 -4.56 -12.76
C GLY A 277 20.80 -4.79 -12.59
N TYR A 278 21.58 -3.83 -12.06
CA TYR A 278 23.01 -4.00 -11.84
C TYR A 278 23.33 -4.63 -10.47
N LEU A 279 24.28 -5.57 -10.47
CA LEU A 279 24.85 -6.19 -9.27
C LEU A 279 26.24 -5.66 -8.94
N PHE A 280 26.95 -5.15 -9.95
CA PHE A 280 28.28 -4.59 -9.87
C PHE A 280 28.38 -3.46 -10.88
N MET A 281 29.11 -2.40 -10.53
CA MET A 281 29.32 -1.25 -11.40
C MET A 281 30.72 -0.68 -11.18
N TRP A 282 31.43 -0.44 -12.28
CA TRP A 282 32.70 0.28 -12.26
C TRP A 282 32.47 1.76 -11.98
N THR A 283 33.30 2.33 -11.10
CA THR A 283 33.31 3.78 -10.80
C THR A 283 34.43 4.48 -11.57
N ASN A 284 35.55 3.79 -11.80
CA ASN A 284 36.67 4.23 -12.61
C ASN A 284 37.55 3.03 -12.98
N GLY A 285 38.43 3.19 -13.97
CA GLY A 285 39.42 2.15 -14.31
C GLY A 285 38.80 0.82 -14.74
N ALA A 286 37.63 0.86 -15.38
CA ALA A 286 37.05 -0.33 -15.99
C ALA A 286 38.00 -0.89 -17.06
N PRO A 287 38.10 -2.22 -17.21
CA PRO A 287 38.79 -2.85 -18.34
C PRO A 287 38.21 -2.38 -19.68
N ALA A 288 39.02 -2.36 -20.72
CA ALA A 288 38.61 -1.90 -22.05
C ALA A 288 37.56 -2.80 -22.68
N ASP A 289 37.63 -4.11 -22.42
CA ASP A 289 36.66 -5.11 -22.89
C ASP A 289 36.63 -6.35 -21.98
N ALA A 290 35.70 -7.26 -22.27
CA ALA A 290 35.54 -8.52 -21.55
C ALA A 290 36.78 -9.43 -21.64
N GLY A 291 37.54 -9.37 -22.73
CA GLY A 291 38.73 -10.18 -22.94
C GLY A 291 39.94 -9.71 -22.13
N GLU A 292 40.11 -8.39 -21.96
CA GLU A 292 41.09 -7.84 -21.02
C GLU A 292 40.74 -8.24 -19.58
N ALA A 293 39.48 -8.08 -19.19
CA ALA A 293 39.03 -8.43 -17.84
C ALA A 293 39.20 -9.92 -17.55
N PHE A 294 38.84 -10.79 -18.49
CA PHE A 294 39.03 -12.23 -18.35
C PHE A 294 40.49 -12.57 -18.04
N LYS A 295 41.43 -12.00 -18.80
CA LYS A 295 42.89 -12.20 -18.58
C LYS A 295 43.39 -11.66 -17.25
N LEU A 296 42.75 -10.62 -16.71
CA LEU A 296 43.11 -10.05 -15.41
C LEU A 296 42.58 -10.88 -14.24
N ILE A 297 41.49 -11.64 -14.47
CA ILE A 297 40.83 -12.47 -13.45
C ILE A 297 41.41 -13.88 -13.44
N ASP A 298 41.72 -14.45 -14.60
CA ASP A 298 42.40 -15.74 -14.80
C ASP A 298 43.85 -15.66 -14.29
N GLU A 299 44.02 -15.79 -12.96
CA GLU A 299 45.28 -15.60 -12.26
C GLU A 299 46.22 -16.79 -12.49
N ASP A 300 45.67 -18.00 -12.60
CA ASP A 300 46.43 -19.24 -12.79
C ASP A 300 46.65 -19.61 -14.27
N GLN A 301 46.07 -18.82 -15.19
CA GLN A 301 46.23 -18.93 -16.64
C GLN A 301 45.73 -20.27 -17.20
N ASP A 302 44.72 -20.87 -16.58
CA ASP A 302 44.09 -22.10 -17.05
C ASP A 302 43.03 -21.87 -18.15
N HIS A 303 42.85 -20.61 -18.56
CA HIS A 303 41.86 -20.15 -19.53
C HIS A 303 40.41 -20.32 -19.07
N ARG A 304 40.20 -20.38 -17.76
CA ARG A 304 38.91 -20.44 -17.11
C ARG A 304 38.91 -19.41 -15.98
N VAL A 305 37.72 -18.92 -15.65
CA VAL A 305 37.55 -18.09 -14.46
C VAL A 305 36.75 -18.87 -13.44
N SER A 306 37.38 -19.19 -12.33
CA SER A 306 36.74 -19.83 -11.18
C SER A 306 36.04 -18.80 -10.28
N LEU A 307 35.07 -19.25 -9.48
CA LEU A 307 34.41 -18.37 -8.50
C LEU A 307 35.40 -17.70 -7.52
N PRO A 308 36.42 -18.40 -6.97
CA PRO A 308 37.44 -17.77 -6.12
C PRO A 308 38.20 -16.64 -6.80
N GLU A 309 38.63 -16.83 -8.05
CA GLU A 309 39.34 -15.81 -8.83
C GLU A 309 38.47 -14.57 -9.06
N LEU A 310 37.24 -14.79 -9.55
CA LEU A 310 36.28 -13.71 -9.74
C LEU A 310 36.02 -12.95 -8.42
N THR A 311 35.89 -13.68 -7.32
CA THR A 311 35.66 -13.11 -5.99
C THR A 311 36.83 -12.27 -5.52
N SER A 312 38.05 -12.80 -5.61
CA SER A 312 39.27 -12.09 -5.25
C SER A 312 39.42 -10.80 -6.05
N TYR A 313 39.29 -10.90 -7.37
CA TYR A 313 39.42 -9.75 -8.27
C TYR A 313 38.37 -8.68 -7.99
N MET A 314 37.08 -9.04 -7.90
CA MET A 314 36.00 -8.08 -7.68
C MET A 314 36.11 -7.39 -6.32
N LEU A 315 36.47 -8.11 -5.26
CA LEU A 315 36.67 -7.53 -3.94
C LEU A 315 37.86 -6.56 -3.93
N ASP A 316 38.98 -6.88 -4.60
CA ASP A 316 40.12 -5.96 -4.75
C ASP A 316 39.71 -4.67 -5.47
N GLN A 317 38.90 -4.75 -6.54
CA GLN A 317 38.43 -3.54 -7.23
C GLN A 317 37.51 -2.67 -6.38
N VAL A 318 36.67 -3.29 -5.54
CA VAL A 318 35.82 -2.56 -4.58
C VAL A 318 36.66 -1.91 -3.48
N GLU A 319 37.64 -2.62 -2.92
CA GLU A 319 38.54 -2.11 -1.89
C GLU A 319 39.38 -0.92 -2.38
N ARG A 320 39.80 -0.96 -3.65
CA ARG A 320 40.50 0.15 -4.32
C ARG A 320 39.59 1.31 -4.72
N GLY A 321 38.28 1.21 -4.49
CA GLY A 321 37.31 2.24 -4.87
C GLY A 321 37.11 2.39 -6.38
N ARG A 322 37.47 1.37 -7.16
CA ARG A 322 37.32 1.32 -8.63
C ARG A 322 35.99 0.72 -9.07
N ALA A 323 35.31 0.04 -8.15
CA ALA A 323 33.99 -0.51 -8.39
C ALA A 323 33.12 -0.48 -7.13
N ARG A 324 31.83 -0.74 -7.33
CA ARG A 324 30.83 -0.88 -6.27
C ARG A 324 30.01 -2.13 -6.52
N LEU A 325 29.75 -2.88 -5.45
CA LEU A 325 28.76 -3.95 -5.44
C LEU A 325 27.41 -3.39 -5.03
N ARG A 326 26.35 -4.08 -5.45
CA ARG A 326 24.99 -3.77 -5.01
C ARG A 326 24.91 -3.86 -3.48
N PRO A 327 24.44 -2.81 -2.80
CA PRO A 327 24.34 -2.82 -1.34
C PRO A 327 23.18 -3.70 -0.87
N GLY A 328 23.20 -4.04 0.42
CA GLY A 328 22.14 -4.82 1.07
C GLY A 328 22.25 -6.34 0.94
N MET A 329 23.30 -6.84 0.32
CA MET A 329 23.63 -8.27 0.23
C MET A 329 25.11 -8.48 0.59
N PRO A 330 25.50 -9.60 1.22
CA PRO A 330 26.90 -9.94 1.40
C PRO A 330 27.63 -9.96 0.05
N ALA A 331 28.85 -9.44 0.02
CA ALA A 331 29.61 -9.30 -1.23
C ALA A 331 29.77 -10.65 -1.95
N ASP A 332 30.09 -11.72 -1.21
CA ASP A 332 30.21 -13.08 -1.74
C ASP A 332 28.93 -13.59 -2.40
N ASP A 333 27.75 -13.23 -1.86
CA ASP A 333 26.47 -13.65 -2.43
C ASP A 333 26.16 -12.90 -3.72
N VAL A 334 26.49 -11.60 -3.79
CA VAL A 334 26.38 -10.80 -5.01
C VAL A 334 27.26 -11.40 -6.11
N ILE A 335 28.53 -11.66 -5.80
CA ILE A 335 29.51 -12.20 -6.75
C ILE A 335 29.12 -13.62 -7.17
N ARG A 336 28.72 -14.49 -6.24
CA ARG A 336 28.23 -15.84 -6.55
C ARG A 336 27.01 -15.79 -7.45
N LYS A 337 26.10 -14.84 -7.24
CA LYS A 337 24.92 -14.66 -8.10
C LYS A 337 25.33 -14.22 -9.51
N MET A 338 26.29 -13.30 -9.63
CA MET A 338 26.84 -12.87 -10.92
C MET A 338 27.54 -14.00 -11.67
N PHE A 339 28.32 -14.83 -10.94
CA PHE A 339 28.99 -16.00 -11.49
C PHE A 339 27.98 -16.98 -12.06
N ARG A 340 27.00 -17.41 -11.24
CA ARG A 340 25.97 -18.37 -11.64
C ARG A 340 25.08 -17.89 -12.79
N SER A 341 24.89 -16.58 -12.94
CA SER A 341 24.11 -16.06 -14.05
C SER A 341 24.80 -16.13 -15.41
N GLN A 342 26.12 -16.36 -15.41
CA GLN A 342 26.96 -16.44 -16.62
C GLN A 342 27.45 -17.87 -16.89
N ASP A 343 27.52 -18.72 -15.86
CA ASP A 343 27.84 -20.15 -15.98
C ASP A 343 26.65 -20.90 -16.62
N TYR A 344 26.52 -20.78 -17.94
CA TYR A 344 25.38 -21.31 -18.70
C TYR A 344 25.43 -22.84 -18.81
N ASN A 345 26.62 -23.42 -18.76
CA ASN A 345 26.83 -24.86 -18.86
C ASN A 345 26.87 -25.59 -17.49
N ASP A 346 26.86 -24.83 -16.38
CA ASP A 346 26.91 -25.29 -14.97
C ASP A 346 28.16 -26.14 -14.66
N ASP A 347 29.28 -25.85 -15.32
CA ASP A 347 30.56 -26.54 -15.11
C ASP A 347 31.41 -25.92 -14.00
N ARG A 348 30.88 -24.88 -13.33
CA ARG A 348 31.49 -24.13 -12.23
C ARG A 348 32.71 -23.31 -12.63
N HIS A 349 32.88 -23.05 -13.92
CA HIS A 349 33.90 -22.17 -14.47
C HIS A 349 33.23 -21.24 -15.49
N LEU A 350 33.82 -20.07 -15.72
CA LEU A 350 33.41 -19.22 -16.82
C LEU A 350 34.47 -19.32 -17.91
N SER A 351 34.04 -19.75 -19.10
CA SER A 351 34.83 -19.62 -20.32
C SER A 351 34.78 -18.20 -20.88
N ILE A 352 35.69 -17.87 -21.79
CA ILE A 352 35.70 -16.56 -22.46
C ILE A 352 34.39 -16.27 -23.22
N ASP A 353 33.71 -17.31 -23.71
CA ASP A 353 32.46 -17.20 -24.45
C ASP A 353 31.24 -16.95 -23.53
N GLU A 354 31.33 -17.36 -22.26
CA GLU A 354 30.30 -17.13 -21.23
C GLU A 354 30.48 -15.79 -20.53
N PHE A 355 31.73 -15.36 -20.38
CA PHE A 355 32.08 -14.19 -19.60
C PHE A 355 31.62 -12.89 -20.27
N THR A 356 30.72 -12.17 -19.60
CA THR A 356 30.16 -10.90 -20.06
C THR A 356 30.39 -9.80 -19.05
N LEU A 357 30.96 -8.67 -19.48
CA LEU A 357 30.99 -7.45 -18.69
C LEU A 357 29.87 -6.50 -19.12
N LYS A 358 28.92 -6.24 -18.22
CA LYS A 358 28.01 -5.10 -18.38
C LYS A 358 28.77 -3.81 -18.09
N MET A 359 28.93 -2.97 -19.10
CA MET A 359 29.61 -1.68 -18.97
C MET A 359 28.60 -0.56 -18.72
N SER A 360 29.06 0.55 -18.14
CA SER A 360 28.19 1.70 -17.85
C SER A 360 27.60 2.35 -19.10
N ASP A 361 28.24 2.18 -20.26
CA ASP A 361 27.81 2.79 -21.52
C ASP A 361 26.59 2.09 -22.16
N ASP A 362 26.28 0.85 -21.78
CA ASP A 362 25.06 0.16 -22.24
C ASP A 362 23.78 0.86 -21.75
N VAL A 363 23.87 1.68 -20.69
CA VAL A 363 22.75 2.45 -20.12
C VAL A 363 22.38 3.67 -20.99
N ARG A 364 23.33 4.25 -21.73
CA ARG A 364 23.03 5.40 -22.59
C ARG A 364 22.24 5.03 -23.84
N MET A 365 22.25 3.77 -24.24
CA MET A 365 21.53 3.29 -25.42
C MET A 365 20.12 2.78 -25.09
N SER A 366 19.90 2.18 -23.91
CA SER A 366 18.57 1.64 -23.56
C SER A 366 17.52 2.69 -23.17
N HIS A 367 17.90 3.94 -22.88
CA HIS A 367 16.96 5.04 -22.66
C HIS A 367 16.71 5.90 -23.92
N ALA A 368 17.41 5.62 -25.03
CA ALA A 368 17.17 6.32 -26.29
C ALA A 368 16.07 5.65 -27.13
N ASP A 369 15.72 4.39 -26.84
CA ASP A 369 14.73 3.62 -27.61
C ASP A 369 13.30 3.72 -27.03
N ASP A 370 13.10 4.35 -25.87
CA ASP A 370 11.78 4.60 -25.26
C ASP A 370 11.23 6.03 -25.52
N GLU A 371 11.94 6.86 -26.30
CA GLU A 371 11.47 8.18 -26.78
C GLU A 371 11.44 8.26 -28.32
N LEU A 372 10.74 7.32 -28.99
CA LEU A 372 10.43 7.41 -30.42
C LEU A 372 9.00 6.99 -30.77
#